data_AF-A0A1X4I3X3-F1
#
_entry.id   AF-A0A1X4I3X3-F1
#
_cell.length_a   1.000
_cell.length_b   1.000
_cell.length_c   1.000
_cell.angle_alpha   90.00
_cell.angle_beta   90.00
_cell.angle_gamma   90.00
#
_symmetry.space_group_name_H-M   'P 1'
#
loop_
_entity.id
_entity.type
_entity.pdbx_description
1 polymer ?
#
loop_
_entity_poly.entity_id
_entity_poly.type
_entity_poly.pdbx_seq_one_letter_code
_entity_poly.pdbx_strand_id
1 'polypeptide(L)'
;MVFNEYTPQSTSSDGTYPILTPRVMPSLPQRLWSESDWERIRAGGSHQGRGTRWISRCHDNTLYLYRRLTGYGIYEAAFLPTETGDWKISGGVIESESERYISPSTEYDCLVLELVISVVLLNEPVRELRSSMTRMIRDMSGVIDMPSHIVDHSVLGGQP
;
A
#
# COMPACT_ATOMS: atom_id res chain seq x y z
N MET A 1 23.35 -4.73 16.42
CA MET A 1 22.93 -4.67 15.00
C MET A 1 22.31 -6.00 14.68
N VAL A 2 20.97 -6.07 14.61
CA VAL A 2 20.28 -7.29 14.19
C VAL A 2 19.77 -7.01 12.79
N PHE A 3 20.37 -7.67 11.80
CA PHE A 3 19.77 -7.77 10.48
C PHE A 3 18.50 -8.57 10.67
N ASN A 4 17.34 -7.92 10.53
CA ASN A 4 16.06 -8.57 10.61
C ASN A 4 15.98 -9.53 9.42
N GLU A 5 16.17 -10.83 9.65
CA GLU A 5 16.01 -11.86 8.62
C GLU A 5 14.56 -11.81 8.14
N TYR A 6 14.34 -11.16 7.00
CA TYR A 6 13.04 -11.16 6.37
C TYR A 6 12.67 -12.60 6.01
N THR A 7 11.60 -13.09 6.60
CA THR A 7 11.06 -14.42 6.31
C THR A 7 9.81 -14.23 5.46
N PRO A 8 9.82 -14.54 4.15
CA PRO A 8 8.64 -14.41 3.30
C PRO A 8 7.51 -15.30 3.83
N GLN A 9 6.27 -14.81 3.73
CA GLN A 9 5.11 -15.65 4.02
C GLN A 9 5.04 -16.83 3.06
N SER A 10 4.43 -17.94 3.50
CA SER A 10 4.09 -19.05 2.60
C SER A 10 2.90 -18.69 1.73
N THR A 11 2.85 -19.24 0.51
CA THR A 11 1.69 -19.10 -0.38
C THR A 11 0.41 -19.56 0.30
N SER A 12 -0.62 -18.73 0.29
CA SER A 12 -1.93 -19.07 0.83
C SER A 12 -2.79 -19.78 -0.23
N SER A 13 -3.67 -20.68 0.19
CA SER A 13 -4.56 -21.42 -0.71
C SER A 13 -5.64 -20.55 -1.38
N ASP A 14 -5.70 -19.26 -1.06
CA ASP A 14 -6.67 -18.28 -1.57
C ASP A 14 -6.19 -17.58 -2.86
N GLY A 15 -5.11 -18.05 -3.46
CA GLY A 15 -4.56 -17.49 -4.70
C GLY A 15 -3.72 -16.24 -4.50
N THR A 16 -3.30 -15.95 -3.26
CA THR A 16 -2.30 -14.91 -2.96
C THR A 16 -0.89 -15.50 -2.88
N TYR A 17 0.05 -14.77 -3.46
CA TYR A 17 1.46 -15.12 -3.51
C TYR A 17 2.25 -14.10 -2.70
N PRO A 18 3.19 -14.53 -1.84
CA PRO A 18 4.03 -13.62 -1.08
C PRO A 18 4.95 -12.79 -1.99
N ILE A 19 5.57 -11.77 -1.41
CA ILE A 19 6.69 -11.08 -2.04
C ILE A 19 7.80 -12.10 -2.35
N LEU A 20 8.27 -12.10 -3.60
CA LEU A 20 9.31 -12.99 -4.09
C LEU A 20 10.70 -12.39 -3.87
N THR A 21 10.89 -11.12 -4.24
CA THR A 21 12.17 -10.43 -4.12
C THR A 21 12.01 -9.24 -3.16
N PRO A 22 12.10 -9.48 -1.84
CA PRO A 22 11.82 -8.48 -0.83
C PRO A 22 12.90 -7.40 -0.79
N ARG A 23 12.46 -6.14 -0.83
CA ARG A 23 13.30 -4.98 -0.60
C ARG A 23 12.74 -4.16 0.56
N VAL A 24 13.58 -3.87 1.55
CA VAL A 24 13.17 -2.97 2.65
C VAL A 24 12.99 -1.56 2.10
N MET A 25 11.88 -0.92 2.45
CA MET A 25 11.64 0.48 2.10
C MET A 25 12.54 1.38 2.95
N PRO A 26 13.39 2.24 2.34
CA PRO A 26 14.31 3.10 3.09
C PRO A 26 13.61 4.28 3.78
N SER A 27 12.42 4.64 3.31
CA SER A 27 11.53 5.63 3.93
C SER A 27 10.13 5.05 4.06
N LEU A 28 9.37 5.53 5.04
CA LEU A 28 8.01 5.07 5.34
C LEU A 28 7.03 6.25 5.29
N PRO A 29 5.73 6.02 5.01
CA PRO A 29 4.71 7.03 5.19
C PRO A 29 4.74 7.61 6.61
N GLN A 30 4.69 8.93 6.73
CA GLN A 30 4.77 9.64 8.01
C GLN A 30 3.40 9.86 8.66
N ARG A 31 2.32 9.47 7.97
CA ARG A 31 0.96 9.59 8.48
C ARG A 31 0.80 8.79 9.78
N LEU A 32 0.09 9.39 10.73
CA LEU A 32 -0.42 8.71 11.92
C LEU A 32 -1.88 8.32 11.69
N TRP A 33 -2.24 7.14 12.17
CA TRP A 33 -3.59 6.59 12.13
C TRP A 33 -4.15 6.54 13.55
N SER A 34 -5.37 7.01 13.75
CA SER A 34 -6.01 6.86 15.06
C SER A 34 -6.20 5.38 15.40
N GLU A 35 -6.44 5.06 16.67
CA GLU A 35 -6.80 3.71 17.08
C GLU A 35 -7.99 3.16 16.25
N SER A 36 -9.00 4.00 15.98
CA SER A 36 -10.16 3.62 15.17
C SER A 36 -9.84 3.35 13.70
N ASP A 37 -8.86 4.07 13.14
CA ASP A 37 -8.38 3.80 11.78
C ASP A 37 -7.60 2.50 11.75
N TRP A 38 -6.76 2.26 12.76
CA TRP A 38 -6.01 1.02 12.90
C TRP A 38 -6.92 -0.21 13.02
N GLU A 39 -8.00 -0.13 13.80
CA GLU A 39 -8.99 -1.21 13.88
C GLU A 39 -9.61 -1.55 12.52
N ARG A 40 -9.92 -0.52 11.70
CA ARG A 40 -10.43 -0.70 10.34
C ARG A 40 -9.39 -1.30 9.40
N ILE A 41 -8.13 -0.86 9.51
CA ILE A 41 -7.00 -1.42 8.76
C ILE A 41 -6.82 -2.91 9.12
N ARG A 42 -6.83 -3.24 10.41
CA ARG A 42 -6.69 -4.61 10.93
C ARG A 42 -7.84 -5.51 10.48
N ALA A 43 -9.07 -4.99 10.43
CA ALA A 43 -10.22 -5.70 9.91
C ALA A 43 -10.16 -5.97 8.39
N GLY A 44 -9.16 -5.44 7.67
CA GLY A 44 -9.01 -5.58 6.21
C GLY A 44 -9.88 -4.60 5.41
N GLY A 45 -10.48 -3.61 6.07
CA GLY A 45 -11.38 -2.60 5.49
C GLY A 45 -12.77 -3.14 5.13
N SER A 46 -13.81 -2.38 5.47
CA SER A 46 -15.22 -2.73 5.18
C SER A 46 -15.59 -2.59 3.69
N HIS A 47 -14.68 -2.05 2.86
CA HIS A 47 -14.91 -1.68 1.46
C HIS A 47 -13.95 -2.42 0.49
N GLN A 48 -13.77 -3.73 0.68
CA GLN A 48 -13.25 -4.66 -0.36
C GLN A 48 -14.21 -4.77 -1.57
N GLY A 49 -14.83 -3.65 -1.98
CA GLY A 49 -15.85 -3.57 -3.01
C GLY A 49 -15.34 -3.99 -4.38
N ARG A 50 -16.28 -4.39 -5.25
CA ARG A 50 -16.00 -4.69 -6.66
C ARG A 50 -15.35 -3.45 -7.31
N GLY A 51 -14.10 -3.57 -7.74
CA GLY A 51 -13.40 -2.52 -8.50
C GLY A 51 -11.98 -2.20 -8.03
N THR A 52 -11.64 -2.47 -6.75
CA THR A 52 -10.28 -2.23 -6.26
C THR A 52 -9.25 -3.18 -6.87
N ARG A 53 -8.07 -2.66 -7.21
CA ARG A 53 -6.89 -3.43 -7.64
C ARG A 53 -6.19 -4.16 -6.49
N TRP A 54 -6.66 -3.97 -5.26
CA TRP A 54 -5.97 -4.44 -4.05
C TRP A 54 -6.78 -5.48 -3.29
N ILE A 55 -6.06 -6.44 -2.73
CA ILE A 55 -6.52 -7.33 -1.65
C ILE A 55 -5.65 -6.96 -0.45
N SER A 56 -6.25 -6.84 0.74
CA SER A 56 -5.51 -6.59 1.97
C SER A 56 -5.74 -7.71 2.96
N ARG A 57 -4.70 -8.02 3.73
CA ARG A 57 -4.73 -8.93 4.86
C ARG A 57 -3.96 -8.29 5.99
N CYS A 58 -4.45 -8.38 7.22
CA CYS A 58 -3.67 -8.00 8.39
C CYS A 58 -3.45 -9.23 9.25
N HIS A 59 -2.21 -9.46 9.65
CA HIS A 59 -1.85 -10.48 10.61
C HIS A 59 -0.97 -9.83 11.69
N ASP A 60 -1.32 -10.05 12.95
CA ASP A 60 -0.78 -9.32 14.10
C ASP A 60 -0.90 -7.80 13.90
N ASN A 61 0.22 -7.14 13.62
CA ASN A 61 0.30 -5.72 13.29
C ASN A 61 0.94 -5.47 11.91
N THR A 62 0.92 -6.45 11.02
CA THR A 62 1.47 -6.32 9.68
C THR A 62 0.36 -6.38 8.64
N LEU A 63 0.26 -5.32 7.84
CA LEU A 63 -0.63 -5.23 6.69
C LEU A 63 0.09 -5.76 5.44
N TYR A 64 -0.51 -6.75 4.79
CA TYR A 64 -0.08 -7.32 3.53
C TYR A 64 -1.01 -6.85 2.43
N LEU A 65 -0.45 -6.29 1.36
CA LEU A 65 -1.19 -5.79 0.20
C LEU A 65 -0.81 -6.57 -1.05
N TYR A 66 -1.83 -7.12 -1.71
CA TYR A 66 -1.70 -7.92 -2.91
C TYR A 66 -2.42 -7.28 -4.08
N ARG A 67 -1.93 -7.52 -5.31
CA ARG A 67 -2.68 -7.19 -6.52
C ARG A 67 -3.83 -8.18 -6.71
N ARG A 68 -5.05 -7.68 -6.84
CA ARG A 68 -6.25 -8.50 -6.99
C ARG A 68 -6.25 -9.38 -8.25
N LEU A 69 -5.68 -8.89 -9.36
CA LEU A 69 -5.70 -9.63 -10.63
C LEU A 69 -4.75 -10.83 -10.63
N THR A 70 -3.56 -10.69 -10.04
CA THR A 70 -2.49 -11.70 -10.09
C THR A 70 -2.28 -12.43 -8.76
N GLY A 71 -2.78 -11.89 -7.66
CA GLY A 71 -2.52 -12.37 -6.31
C GLY A 71 -1.14 -11.99 -5.77
N TYR A 72 -0.29 -11.27 -6.51
CA TYR A 72 1.09 -10.98 -6.09
C TYR A 72 1.13 -10.00 -4.92
N GLY A 73 1.91 -10.36 -3.88
CA GLY A 73 2.25 -9.49 -2.77
C GLY A 73 3.13 -8.36 -3.26
N ILE A 74 2.74 -7.13 -2.93
CA ILE A 74 3.45 -5.92 -3.35
C ILE A 74 4.05 -5.22 -2.14
N TYR A 75 3.27 -5.08 -1.07
CA TYR A 75 3.69 -4.38 0.14
C TYR A 75 3.42 -5.22 1.39
N GLU A 76 4.35 -5.12 2.33
CA GLU A 76 4.15 -5.49 3.72
C GLU A 76 4.47 -4.26 4.57
N ALA A 77 3.56 -3.86 5.46
CA ALA A 77 3.72 -2.70 6.31
C ALA A 77 3.47 -3.10 7.77
N ALA A 78 4.51 -3.05 8.59
CA ALA A 78 4.45 -3.34 10.02
C ALA A 78 4.09 -2.07 10.79
N PHE A 79 3.09 -2.15 11.66
CA PHE A 79 2.58 -1.04 12.45
C PHE A 79 2.97 -1.16 13.92
N LEU A 80 3.17 -0.01 14.56
CA LEU A 80 3.36 0.10 16.01
C LEU A 80 2.54 1.26 16.58
N PRO A 81 2.03 1.14 17.81
CA PRO A 81 1.44 2.26 18.52
C PRO A 81 2.52 3.29 18.89
N THR A 82 2.14 4.55 18.92
CA THR A 82 2.92 5.68 19.44
C THR A 82 2.63 5.89 20.92
N GLU A 83 3.41 6.76 21.57
CA GLU A 83 3.15 7.17 22.96
C GLU A 83 1.81 7.92 23.12
N THR A 84 1.27 8.50 22.03
CA THR A 84 -0.01 9.22 22.01
C THR A 84 -1.22 8.31 21.80
N GLY A 85 -1.01 7.01 21.54
CA GLY A 85 -2.07 6.05 21.23
C GLY A 85 -2.44 5.96 19.74
N ASP A 86 -1.83 6.79 18.89
CA ASP A 86 -1.93 6.66 17.44
C ASP A 86 -1.07 5.49 16.94
N TRP A 87 -1.23 5.11 15.69
CA TRP A 87 -0.47 4.06 15.04
C TRP A 87 0.35 4.65 13.89
N LYS A 88 1.53 4.09 13.68
CA LYS A 88 2.42 4.45 12.56
C LYS A 88 3.01 3.21 11.90
N ILE A 89 3.42 3.35 10.64
CA ILE A 89 4.23 2.33 9.98
C ILE A 89 5.66 2.41 10.54
N SER A 90 6.13 1.28 11.06
CA SER A 90 7.43 1.10 11.69
C SER A 90 8.42 0.34 10.80
N GLY A 91 7.91 -0.39 9.81
CA GLY A 91 8.69 -1.10 8.81
C GLY A 91 7.88 -1.33 7.55
N GLY A 92 8.56 -1.37 6.40
CA GLY A 92 7.97 -1.57 5.10
C GLY A 92 8.84 -2.47 4.24
N VAL A 93 8.23 -3.46 3.59
CA VAL A 93 8.87 -4.32 2.58
C VAL A 93 8.08 -4.22 1.29
N ILE A 94 8.79 -4.18 0.17
CA ILE A 94 8.22 -4.08 -1.16
C ILE A 94 8.75 -5.17 -2.08
N GLU A 95 7.90 -5.63 -3.00
CA GLU A 95 8.30 -6.46 -4.13
C GLU A 95 9.22 -5.67 -5.07
N SER A 96 10.38 -6.23 -5.39
CA SER A 96 11.35 -5.64 -6.31
C SER A 96 11.53 -6.43 -7.60
N GLU A 97 10.84 -7.57 -7.75
CA GLU A 97 10.76 -8.26 -9.03
C GLU A 97 9.97 -7.43 -10.05
N SER A 98 10.67 -6.96 -11.09
CA SER A 98 10.14 -6.02 -12.08
C SER A 98 8.95 -6.56 -12.88
N GLU A 99 8.86 -7.88 -13.06
CA GLU A 99 7.72 -8.53 -13.70
C GLU A 99 6.45 -8.51 -12.82
N ARG A 100 6.61 -8.36 -11.50
CA ARG A 100 5.52 -8.32 -10.53
C ARG A 100 5.13 -6.90 -10.14
N TYR A 101 6.11 -6.03 -9.96
CA TYR A 101 5.89 -4.65 -9.56
C TYR A 101 6.99 -3.71 -10.04
N ILE A 102 6.58 -2.59 -10.65
CA ILE A 102 7.50 -1.50 -11.00
C ILE A 102 7.38 -0.45 -9.90
N SER A 103 8.47 -0.30 -9.15
CA SER A 103 8.68 0.75 -8.14
C SER A 103 9.67 1.79 -8.70
N PRO A 104 9.20 2.96 -9.17
CA PRO A 104 10.06 3.99 -9.74
C PRO A 104 10.92 4.70 -8.69
N SER A 105 10.41 4.88 -7.48
CA SER A 105 11.13 5.51 -6.37
C SER A 105 10.48 5.19 -5.02
N THR A 106 11.23 5.42 -3.94
CA THR A 106 10.71 5.26 -2.57
C THR A 106 9.55 6.21 -2.28
N GLU A 107 9.60 7.45 -2.80
CA GLU A 107 8.55 8.45 -2.60
C GLU A 107 7.25 8.01 -3.27
N TYR A 108 7.35 7.42 -4.46
CA TYR A 108 6.22 6.81 -5.15
C TYR A 108 5.59 5.70 -4.30
N ASP A 109 6.43 4.80 -3.78
CA ASP A 109 5.97 3.67 -2.98
C ASP A 109 5.29 4.12 -1.68
N CYS A 110 5.85 5.13 -0.99
CA CYS A 110 5.22 5.73 0.18
C CYS A 110 3.84 6.31 -0.15
N LEU A 111 3.72 7.05 -1.25
CA LEU A 111 2.44 7.61 -1.68
C LEU A 111 1.43 6.53 -2.06
N VAL A 112 1.85 5.47 -2.77
CA VAL A 112 0.96 4.35 -3.13
C VAL A 112 0.47 3.66 -1.87
N LEU A 113 1.37 3.33 -0.94
CA LEU A 113 1.01 2.65 0.31
C LEU A 113 0.01 3.47 1.13
N GLU A 114 0.28 4.76 1.33
CA GLU A 114 -0.63 5.64 2.07
C GLU A 114 -1.98 5.79 1.35
N LEU A 115 -1.99 5.90 0.02
CA LEU A 115 -3.20 6.07 -0.77
C LEU A 115 -4.07 4.82 -0.73
N VAL A 116 -3.47 3.63 -0.81
CA VAL A 116 -4.19 2.36 -0.70
C VAL A 116 -4.82 2.22 0.68
N ILE A 117 -4.07 2.50 1.75
CA ILE A 117 -4.62 2.45 3.12
C ILE A 117 -5.80 3.43 3.24
N SER A 118 -5.59 4.68 2.85
CA SER A 118 -6.58 5.75 3.04
C SER A 118 -7.84 5.53 2.22
N VAL A 119 -7.70 5.19 0.93
CA VAL A 119 -8.86 5.07 0.04
C VAL A 119 -9.49 3.69 0.12
N VAL A 120 -8.70 2.62 0.09
CA VAL A 120 -9.24 1.25 -0.03
C VAL A 120 -9.69 0.74 1.34
N LEU A 121 -8.95 1.03 2.41
CA LEU A 121 -9.26 0.49 3.74
C LEU A 121 -10.12 1.45 4.57
N LEU A 122 -9.85 2.75 4.50
CA LEU A 122 -10.53 3.76 5.30
C LEU A 122 -11.64 4.52 4.55
N ASN A 123 -11.75 4.33 3.23
CA ASN A 123 -12.71 5.03 2.36
C ASN A 123 -12.64 6.57 2.49
N GLU A 124 -11.43 7.10 2.64
CA GLU A 124 -11.20 8.53 2.74
C GLU A 124 -10.97 9.16 1.36
N PRO A 125 -11.41 10.42 1.15
CA PRO A 125 -11.24 11.10 -0.13
C PRO A 125 -9.79 11.54 -0.41
N VAL A 126 -8.99 11.82 0.64
CA VAL A 126 -7.56 12.22 0.61
C VAL A 126 -7.12 13.04 -0.61
N ARG A 127 -7.76 14.20 -0.82
CA ARG A 127 -7.56 15.05 -2.01
C ARG A 127 -6.09 15.44 -2.23
N GLU A 128 -5.38 15.82 -1.17
CA GLU A 128 -3.96 16.21 -1.27
C GLU A 128 -3.05 15.05 -1.67
N LEU A 129 -3.36 13.84 -1.20
CA LEU A 129 -2.60 12.63 -1.54
C LEU A 129 -2.81 12.25 -3.01
N ARG A 130 -4.05 12.35 -3.51
CA ARG A 130 -4.36 12.16 -4.94
C ARG A 130 -3.71 13.20 -5.83
N SER A 131 -3.71 14.47 -5.40
CA SER A 131 -3.01 15.54 -6.10
C SER A 131 -1.51 15.30 -6.17
N SER A 132 -0.91 14.83 -5.07
CA SER A 132 0.52 14.49 -5.01
C SER A 132 0.86 13.32 -5.93
N MET A 133 0.03 12.26 -5.93
CA MET A 133 0.17 11.13 -6.85
C MET A 133 0.05 11.57 -8.31
N THR A 134 -0.93 12.40 -8.63
CA THR A 134 -1.15 12.91 -10.00
C THR A 134 0.05 13.72 -10.49
N ARG A 135 0.58 14.61 -9.65
CA ARG A 135 1.78 15.39 -9.96
C ARG A 135 2.98 14.48 -10.21
N MET A 136 3.20 13.50 -9.34
CA MET A 136 4.32 12.57 -9.47
C MET A 136 4.24 11.73 -10.75
N ILE A 137 3.07 11.16 -11.08
CA ILE A 137 2.91 10.37 -12.31
C ILE A 137 3.10 11.24 -13.55
N ARG A 138 2.59 12.47 -13.53
CA ARG A 138 2.80 13.44 -14.62
C ARG A 138 4.29 13.72 -14.84
N ASP A 139 5.03 13.98 -13.76
CA ASP A 139 6.46 14.29 -13.83
C ASP A 139 7.25 13.09 -14.37
N MET A 140 6.86 11.86 -14.02
CA MET A 140 7.47 10.62 -14.53
C MET A 140 7.09 10.32 -15.99
N SER A 141 5.85 10.58 -16.40
CA SER A 141 5.33 10.19 -17.72
C SER A 141 5.57 11.25 -18.80
N GLY A 142 5.85 12.50 -18.41
CA GLY A 142 5.96 13.65 -19.32
C GLY A 142 4.63 14.09 -19.94
N VAL A 143 3.49 13.56 -19.47
CA VAL A 143 2.15 13.85 -20.05
C VAL A 143 1.52 15.00 -19.29
N ILE A 144 1.49 16.18 -19.91
CA ILE A 144 1.12 17.45 -19.27
C ILE A 144 -0.34 17.47 -18.79
N ASP A 145 -1.26 16.81 -19.50
CA ASP A 145 -2.70 16.85 -19.23
C ASP A 145 -3.28 15.48 -18.85
N MET A 146 -2.59 14.77 -17.94
CA MET A 146 -3.13 13.51 -17.41
C MET A 146 -4.24 13.79 -16.38
N PRO A 147 -5.49 13.33 -16.61
CA PRO A 147 -6.59 13.51 -15.65
C PRO A 147 -6.40 12.65 -14.40
N SER A 148 -6.76 13.17 -13.23
CA SER A 148 -6.61 12.46 -11.94
C SER A 148 -7.36 11.13 -11.88
N HIS A 149 -8.52 11.01 -12.54
CA HIS A 149 -9.29 9.77 -12.56
C HIS A 149 -8.54 8.62 -13.28
N ILE A 150 -7.66 8.91 -14.24
CA ILE A 150 -6.82 7.90 -14.91
C ILE A 150 -5.72 7.40 -13.98
N VAL A 151 -5.12 8.31 -13.21
CA VAL A 151 -4.12 8.01 -12.18
C VAL A 151 -4.75 7.13 -11.09
N ASP A 152 -5.90 7.56 -10.58
CA ASP A 152 -6.67 6.83 -9.57
C ASP A 152 -7.05 5.44 -10.08
N HIS A 153 -7.56 5.34 -11.31
CA HIS A 153 -7.90 4.04 -11.91
C HIS A 153 -6.70 3.11 -12.05
N SER A 154 -5.52 3.65 -12.34
CA SER A 154 -4.28 2.88 -12.52
C SER A 154 -3.72 2.38 -11.20
N VAL A 155 -3.76 3.20 -10.16
CA VAL A 155 -3.22 2.84 -8.84
C VAL A 155 -4.23 2.02 -8.04
N LEU A 156 -5.48 2.47 -7.97
CA LEU A 156 -6.52 1.97 -7.06
C LEU A 156 -7.52 1.04 -7.74
N GLY A 157 -7.74 1.15 -9.05
CA GLY A 157 -8.79 0.44 -9.78
C GLY A 157 -10.05 1.28 -10.04
N GLY A 158 -11.10 0.67 -10.57
CA GLY A 158 -12.36 1.34 -10.83
C GLY A 158 -13.03 1.81 -9.55
N GLN A 159 -13.33 3.10 -9.44
CA GLN A 159 -14.35 3.54 -8.50
C GLN A 159 -15.72 3.12 -9.04
N PRO A 160 -16.63 2.62 -8.19
CA PRO A 160 -18.01 2.36 -8.59
C PRO A 160 -18.74 3.63 -9.06
#